data_AF-A0A959D2S9-F1
#
_entry.id   AF-A0A959D2S9-F1
#
_cell.length_a   1.000
_cell.length_b   1.000
_cell.length_c   1.000
_cell.angle_alpha   90.00
_cell.angle_beta   90.00
_cell.angle_gamma   90.00
#
_symmetry.space_group_name_H-M   'P 1'
#
loop_
_entity.id
_entity.type
_entity.pdbx_description
1 polymer ?
#
loop_
_entity_poly.entity_id
_entity_poly.type
_entity_poly.pdbx_seq_one_letter_code
_entity_poly.pdbx_strand_id
1 'polypeptide(L)'
;MKSPKAIRESQLPHNLLLGLIGLTFMLVWLPLWRCIMDGSTYQWGMSYFGYNFHSKGISADLWVLLIQLPFFALLAYSFYWIKNRNLFYSLLGLWFVFSFGNLFYVILLEGGIEFQGDTMGVKTSVTGLVLALGGICLALIGWAIWKDRQSEDMRIPWTGRNKKWMVALLALLPLQLLLFATGEPHGTTDEIGVVLTIAQAILLPFIFVPGRGLKRA
;
A
#
# COMPACT_ATOMS: atom_id res chain seq x y z
N MET A 1 6.23 8.93 27.69
CA MET A 1 5.10 8.93 26.72
C MET A 1 4.18 7.75 27.01
N LYS A 2 2.85 7.94 27.03
CA LYS A 2 1.89 6.83 27.18
C LYS A 2 1.86 6.04 25.87
N SER A 3 1.98 4.72 25.92
CA SER A 3 1.88 3.87 24.72
C SER A 3 0.51 4.06 24.06
N PRO A 4 0.44 4.18 22.72
CA PRO A 4 -0.84 4.22 22.02
C PRO A 4 -1.63 2.94 22.33
N LYS A 5 -2.96 3.05 22.32
CA LYS A 5 -3.88 1.93 22.57
C LYS A 5 -4.78 1.75 21.35
N ALA A 6 -4.81 0.54 20.78
CA ALA A 6 -5.68 0.20 19.69
C ALA A 6 -7.12 0.13 20.19
N ILE A 7 -8.01 0.62 19.34
CA ILE A 7 -9.44 0.83 19.57
C ILE A 7 -10.26 -0.32 19.00
N ARG A 8 -9.66 -1.15 18.14
CA ARG A 8 -10.33 -2.30 17.52
C ARG A 8 -9.52 -3.57 17.70
N GLU A 9 -10.22 -4.70 17.83
CA GLU A 9 -9.59 -6.02 17.73
C GLU A 9 -9.18 -6.33 16.30
N SER A 10 -8.21 -7.22 16.15
CA SER A 10 -7.84 -7.74 14.83
C SER A 10 -8.98 -8.58 14.27
N GLN A 11 -9.42 -8.25 13.06
CA GLN A 11 -10.51 -8.94 12.38
C GLN A 11 -10.07 -9.38 10.99
N LEU A 12 -10.61 -10.49 10.51
CA LEU A 12 -10.28 -11.02 9.19
C LEU A 12 -10.46 -9.99 8.05
N PRO A 13 -11.62 -9.32 7.87
CA PRO A 13 -11.78 -8.36 6.77
C PRO A 13 -10.81 -7.18 6.85
N HIS A 14 -10.51 -6.72 8.07
CA HIS A 14 -9.54 -5.65 8.31
C HIS A 14 -8.12 -6.08 7.88
N ASN A 15 -7.70 -7.29 8.26
CA ASN A 15 -6.40 -7.83 7.88
C ASN A 15 -6.28 -8.12 6.37
N LEU A 16 -7.36 -8.61 5.74
CA LEU A 16 -7.40 -8.83 4.30
C LEU A 16 -7.26 -7.50 3.54
N LEU A 17 -8.00 -6.46 3.95
CA LEU A 17 -7.86 -5.13 3.37
C LEU A 17 -6.46 -4.55 3.60
N LEU A 18 -5.88 -4.72 4.79
CA LEU A 18 -4.50 -4.29 5.03
C LEU A 18 -3.51 -4.98 4.10
N GLY A 19 -3.72 -6.26 3.77
CA GLY A 19 -2.94 -6.97 2.77
C GLY A 19 -3.07 -6.36 1.38
N LEU A 20 -4.30 -6.08 0.92
CA LEU A 20 -4.55 -5.43 -0.37
C LEU A 20 -4.00 -4.00 -0.42
N ILE A 21 -4.13 -3.25 0.67
CA ILE A 21 -3.54 -1.92 0.83
C ILE A 21 -2.02 -2.01 0.74
N GLY A 22 -1.39 -3.00 1.41
CA GLY A 22 0.04 -3.27 1.30
C GLY A 22 0.49 -3.59 -0.12
N LEU A 23 -0.30 -4.37 -0.88
CA LEU A 23 -0.04 -4.62 -2.30
C LEU A 23 -0.10 -3.33 -3.12
N THR A 24 -1.09 -2.46 -2.91
CA THR A 24 -1.16 -1.17 -3.62
C THR A 24 -0.12 -0.17 -3.15
N PHE A 25 0.31 -0.25 -1.88
CA PHE A 25 1.35 0.60 -1.31
C PHE A 25 2.71 0.35 -1.95
N MET A 26 2.94 -0.84 -2.50
CA MET A 26 4.12 -1.14 -3.33
C MET A 26 4.29 -0.13 -4.47
N LEU A 27 3.21 0.37 -5.06
CA LEU A 27 3.23 1.38 -6.14
C LEU A 27 3.78 2.74 -5.68
N VAL A 28 3.86 2.97 -4.38
CA VAL A 28 4.45 4.17 -3.78
C VAL A 28 5.83 3.85 -3.20
N TRP A 29 5.92 2.77 -2.45
CA TRP A 29 7.12 2.39 -1.71
C TRP A 29 8.28 2.02 -2.61
N LEU A 30 8.05 1.17 -3.62
CA LEU A 30 9.09 0.69 -4.52
C LEU A 30 9.68 1.85 -5.36
N PRO A 31 8.88 2.68 -6.06
CA PRO A 31 9.45 3.76 -6.85
C PRO A 31 10.16 4.81 -6.01
N LEU A 32 9.70 5.07 -4.77
CA LEU A 32 10.35 6.01 -3.86
C LEU A 32 11.77 5.56 -3.51
N TRP A 33 11.96 4.29 -3.13
CA TRP A 33 13.30 3.78 -2.83
C TRP A 33 14.18 3.65 -4.06
N ARG A 34 13.65 3.16 -5.18
CA ARG A 34 14.38 3.06 -6.45
C ARG A 34 14.86 4.43 -6.94
N CYS A 35 14.02 5.47 -6.86
CA CYS A 35 14.43 6.84 -7.23
C CYS A 35 15.57 7.38 -6.36
N ILE A 36 15.55 7.07 -5.06
CA ILE A 36 16.58 7.52 -4.12
C ILE A 36 17.89 6.75 -4.34
N MET A 37 17.81 5.45 -4.59
CA MET A 37 18.96 4.55 -4.59
C MET A 37 19.60 4.37 -5.97
N ASP A 38 18.80 4.16 -7.01
CA ASP A 38 19.30 3.99 -8.39
C ASP A 38 19.48 5.33 -9.11
N GLY A 39 18.90 6.40 -8.55
CA GLY A 39 18.99 7.74 -9.13
C GLY A 39 18.45 7.77 -10.56
N SER A 40 19.21 8.35 -11.47
CA SER A 40 18.74 8.64 -12.84
C SER A 40 18.57 7.40 -13.74
N THR A 41 18.98 6.21 -13.32
CA THR A 41 18.77 4.98 -14.12
C THR A 41 17.34 4.45 -13.97
N TYR A 42 16.69 4.69 -12.83
CA TYR A 42 15.32 4.28 -12.60
C TYR A 42 14.31 5.31 -13.13
N GLN A 43 13.27 4.80 -13.77
CA GLN A 43 12.15 5.58 -14.26
C GLN A 43 10.84 4.96 -13.77
N TRP A 44 9.89 5.83 -13.46
CA TRP A 44 8.52 5.43 -13.18
C TRP A 44 7.56 6.46 -13.74
N GLY A 45 6.33 6.03 -13.98
CA GLY A 45 5.25 6.89 -14.39
C GLY A 45 3.92 6.41 -13.84
N MET A 46 3.01 7.35 -13.61
CA MET A 46 1.63 7.08 -13.25
C MET A 46 0.72 8.08 -13.95
N SER A 47 -0.45 7.63 -14.38
CA SER A 47 -1.50 8.51 -14.88
C SER A 47 -2.66 8.53 -13.89
N TYR A 48 -3.17 9.71 -13.57
CA TYR A 48 -4.33 9.92 -12.71
C TYR A 48 -5.27 10.94 -13.34
N PHE A 49 -6.46 10.48 -13.74
CA PHE A 49 -7.55 11.31 -14.27
C PHE A 49 -7.09 12.26 -15.39
N GLY A 50 -6.28 11.75 -16.32
CA GLY A 50 -5.74 12.49 -17.47
C GLY A 50 -4.45 13.27 -17.18
N TYR A 51 -3.99 13.34 -15.92
CA TYR A 51 -2.69 13.91 -15.57
C TYR A 51 -1.62 12.82 -15.55
N ASN A 52 -0.50 13.06 -16.22
CA ASN A 52 0.63 12.14 -16.24
C ASN A 52 1.74 12.68 -15.35
N PHE A 53 2.21 11.84 -14.43
CA PHE A 53 3.37 12.10 -13.59
C PHE A 53 4.44 11.10 -13.96
N HIS A 54 5.68 11.56 -14.11
CA HIS A 54 6.79 10.69 -14.40
C HIS A 54 8.08 11.24 -13.82
N SER A 55 8.95 10.35 -13.36
CA SER A 55 10.26 10.74 -12.85
C SER A 55 11.36 9.85 -13.39
N LYS A 56 12.54 10.43 -13.52
CA LYS A 56 13.82 9.74 -13.72
C LYS A 56 14.73 10.10 -12.54
N GLY A 57 14.89 9.19 -11.59
CA GLY A 57 15.52 9.49 -10.30
C GLY A 57 14.76 10.49 -9.45
N ILE A 58 15.48 11.34 -8.71
CA ILE A 58 14.89 12.39 -7.86
C ILE A 58 14.51 13.60 -8.73
N SER A 59 13.21 13.82 -8.89
CA SER A 59 12.65 14.99 -9.60
C SER A 59 11.42 15.54 -8.86
N ALA A 60 10.84 16.63 -9.36
CA ALA A 60 9.67 17.27 -8.75
C ALA A 60 8.45 16.34 -8.65
N ASP A 61 8.26 15.43 -9.61
CA ASP A 61 7.11 14.51 -9.62
C ASP A 61 7.15 13.50 -8.47
N LEU A 62 8.31 13.34 -7.81
CA LEU A 62 8.44 12.54 -6.58
C LEU A 62 7.57 13.08 -5.43
N TRP A 63 7.18 14.36 -5.46
CA TRP A 63 6.26 14.94 -4.48
C TRP A 63 4.93 14.19 -4.42
N VAL A 64 4.47 13.64 -5.55
CA VAL A 64 3.24 12.84 -5.60
C VAL A 64 3.36 11.60 -4.73
N LEU A 65 4.49 10.89 -4.79
CA LEU A 65 4.76 9.72 -3.93
C LEU A 65 4.95 10.13 -2.47
N LEU A 66 5.61 11.26 -2.20
CA LEU A 66 5.81 11.79 -0.85
C LEU A 66 4.50 12.21 -0.17
N ILE A 67 3.49 12.63 -0.93
CA ILE A 67 2.14 12.91 -0.42
C ILE A 67 1.35 11.62 -0.18
N GLN A 68 1.51 10.61 -1.06
CA GLN A 68 0.84 9.33 -0.90
C GLN A 68 1.38 8.51 0.28
N LEU A 69 2.67 8.62 0.58
CA LEU A 69 3.31 7.92 1.70
C LEU A 69 2.60 8.17 3.05
N PRO A 70 2.39 9.41 3.53
CA PRO A 70 1.66 9.66 4.76
C PRO A 70 0.18 9.28 4.66
N PHE A 71 -0.43 9.34 3.46
CA PHE A 71 -1.79 8.83 3.27
C PHE A 71 -1.86 7.31 3.55
N PHE A 72 -0.99 6.50 2.97
CA PHE A 72 -0.94 5.06 3.21
C PHE A 72 -0.58 4.73 4.67
N ALA A 73 0.36 5.47 5.28
CA ALA A 73 0.69 5.29 6.69
C ALA A 73 -0.50 5.61 7.61
N LEU A 74 -1.21 6.71 7.35
CA LEU A 74 -2.41 7.10 8.08
C LEU A 74 -3.54 6.08 7.88
N LEU A 75 -3.74 5.62 6.65
CA LEU A 75 -4.71 4.59 6.33
C LEU A 75 -4.41 3.30 7.10
N ALA A 76 -3.19 2.78 7.05
CA ALA A 76 -2.81 1.57 7.79
C ALA A 76 -2.97 1.74 9.31
N TYR A 77 -2.59 2.90 9.84
CA TYR A 77 -2.81 3.24 11.26
C TYR A 77 -4.30 3.32 11.62
N SER A 78 -5.14 3.82 10.71
CA SER A 78 -6.56 4.05 10.96
C SER A 78 -7.36 2.77 11.22
N PHE A 79 -6.91 1.63 10.71
CA PHE A 79 -7.55 0.33 10.91
C PHE A 79 -7.74 -0.01 12.38
N TYR A 80 -6.75 0.28 13.22
CA TYR A 80 -6.80 -0.17 14.62
C TYR A 80 -6.66 0.95 15.64
N TRP A 81 -6.14 2.13 15.26
CA TRP A 81 -5.70 3.12 16.24
C TRP A 81 -6.46 4.44 16.21
N ILE A 82 -7.29 4.70 15.18
CA ILE A 82 -8.09 5.93 15.08
C ILE A 82 -9.50 5.72 15.62
N LYS A 83 -9.90 6.56 16.59
CA LYS A 83 -11.25 6.53 17.20
C LYS A 83 -12.34 7.03 16.24
N ASN A 84 -12.00 8.03 15.43
CA ASN A 84 -12.93 8.60 14.48
C ASN A 84 -13.22 7.61 13.33
N ARG A 85 -14.34 6.88 13.44
CA ARG A 85 -14.76 5.87 12.46
C ARG A 85 -15.06 6.49 11.09
N ASN A 86 -15.61 7.70 11.05
CA ASN A 86 -15.86 8.40 9.78
C ASN A 86 -14.55 8.68 9.05
N LEU A 87 -13.50 9.10 9.76
CA LEU A 87 -12.18 9.28 9.16
C LEU A 87 -11.64 7.96 8.57
N PHE A 88 -11.76 6.85 9.29
CA PHE A 88 -11.38 5.52 8.77
C PHE A 88 -12.16 5.16 7.49
N TYR A 89 -13.49 5.35 7.48
CA TYR A 89 -14.32 5.05 6.30
C TYR A 89 -13.99 5.96 5.12
N SER A 90 -13.75 7.25 5.37
CA SER A 90 -13.31 8.19 4.34
C SER A 90 -11.96 7.82 3.76
N LEU A 91 -10.99 7.38 4.58
CA LEU A 91 -9.70 6.91 4.11
C LEU A 91 -9.81 5.64 3.25
N LEU A 92 -10.70 4.69 3.62
CA LEU A 92 -10.99 3.52 2.78
C LEU A 92 -11.62 3.89 1.44
N GLY A 93 -12.60 4.81 1.45
CA GLY A 93 -13.21 5.32 0.22
C GLY A 93 -12.19 6.03 -0.67
N LEU A 94 -11.33 6.86 -0.08
CA LEU A 94 -10.26 7.54 -0.79
C LEU A 94 -9.24 6.55 -1.37
N TRP A 95 -8.86 5.52 -0.61
CA TRP A 95 -8.00 4.44 -1.11
C TRP A 95 -8.63 3.72 -2.29
N PHE A 96 -9.92 3.42 -2.24
CA PHE A 96 -10.62 2.78 -3.35
C PHE A 96 -10.61 3.65 -4.61
N VAL A 97 -10.93 4.94 -4.48
CA VAL A 97 -10.89 5.90 -5.59
C VAL A 97 -9.46 6.04 -6.13
N PHE A 98 -8.47 6.06 -5.25
CA PHE A 98 -7.07 6.10 -5.65
C PHE A 98 -6.70 4.85 -6.47
N SER A 99 -6.96 3.64 -5.95
CA SER A 99 -6.54 2.40 -6.60
C SER A 99 -7.33 2.02 -7.84
N PHE A 100 -8.64 2.31 -7.88
CA PHE A 100 -9.53 1.87 -8.97
C PHE A 100 -10.18 3.02 -9.75
N GLY A 101 -10.26 4.22 -9.19
CA GLY A 101 -10.98 5.34 -9.81
C GLY A 101 -10.38 5.76 -11.16
N ASN A 102 -9.05 5.82 -11.26
CA ASN A 102 -8.40 6.09 -12.54
C ASN A 102 -8.66 4.98 -13.58
N LEU A 103 -8.65 3.71 -13.16
CA LEU A 103 -8.92 2.58 -14.04
C LEU A 103 -10.36 2.60 -14.54
N PHE A 104 -11.33 2.93 -13.68
CA PHE A 104 -12.72 3.08 -14.07
C PHE A 104 -12.93 4.29 -14.98
N TYR A 105 -12.23 5.39 -14.73
CA TYR A 105 -12.25 6.56 -15.62
C TYR A 105 -11.81 6.18 -17.04
N VAL A 106 -10.70 5.45 -17.17
CA VAL A 106 -10.21 4.94 -18.47
C VAL A 106 -11.25 4.00 -19.11
N ILE A 107 -11.80 3.04 -18.37
CA ILE A 107 -12.83 2.13 -18.89
C ILE A 107 -14.05 2.89 -19.41
N LEU A 108 -14.50 3.93 -18.70
CA LEU A 108 -15.68 4.70 -19.05
C LEU A 108 -15.48 5.59 -20.29
N LEU A 109 -14.29 6.17 -20.47
CA LEU A 109 -14.02 7.09 -21.59
C LEU A 109 -13.45 6.39 -22.82
N GLU A 110 -12.56 5.43 -22.62
CA GLU A 110 -11.80 4.77 -23.68
C GLU A 110 -12.39 3.38 -24.04
N GLY A 111 -13.41 2.94 -23.31
CA GLY A 111 -14.13 1.69 -23.58
C GLY A 111 -13.45 0.43 -23.04
N GLY A 112 -12.27 0.54 -22.44
CA GLY A 112 -11.58 -0.58 -21.81
C GLY A 112 -10.13 -0.32 -21.47
N ILE A 113 -9.48 -1.33 -20.86
CA ILE A 113 -8.05 -1.33 -20.57
C ILE A 113 -7.43 -2.52 -21.30
N GLU A 114 -6.41 -2.25 -22.08
CA GLU A 114 -5.59 -3.26 -22.76
C GLU A 114 -4.26 -3.43 -22.04
N PHE A 115 -3.87 -4.69 -21.81
CA PHE A 115 -2.49 -5.03 -21.49
C PHE A 115 -1.78 -5.39 -22.80
N GLN A 116 -0.72 -4.67 -23.12
CA GLN A 116 0.14 -4.96 -24.26
C GLN A 116 1.44 -5.60 -23.75
N GLY A 117 1.63 -6.87 -24.06
CA GLY A 117 2.89 -7.54 -23.76
C GLY A 117 3.96 -7.20 -24.79
N ASP A 118 5.01 -6.48 -24.38
CA ASP A 118 6.09 -6.01 -25.26
C ASP A 118 6.84 -7.14 -25.97
N THR A 119 6.86 -8.36 -25.39
CA THR A 119 7.60 -9.50 -25.94
C THR A 119 6.80 -10.34 -26.96
N MET A 120 5.47 -10.36 -26.85
CA MET A 120 4.62 -11.23 -27.69
C MET A 120 3.66 -10.47 -28.60
N GLY A 121 3.58 -9.13 -28.50
CA GLY A 121 2.65 -8.31 -29.28
C GLY A 121 1.16 -8.62 -28.99
N VAL A 122 0.88 -9.41 -27.96
CA VAL A 122 -0.47 -9.81 -27.57
C VAL A 122 -1.09 -8.65 -26.81
N LYS A 123 -2.22 -8.18 -27.34
CA LYS A 123 -3.13 -7.25 -26.66
C LYS A 123 -4.27 -8.05 -26.04
N THR A 124 -4.34 -8.05 -24.72
CA THR A 124 -5.43 -8.71 -23.99
C THR A 124 -6.17 -7.67 -23.19
N SER A 125 -7.49 -7.63 -23.33
CA SER A 125 -8.32 -6.78 -22.47
C SER A 125 -8.26 -7.28 -21.04
N VAL A 126 -7.95 -6.38 -20.11
CA VAL A 126 -7.96 -6.62 -18.66
C VAL A 126 -9.13 -5.93 -17.97
N THR A 127 -10.03 -5.31 -18.73
CA THR A 127 -11.22 -4.60 -18.23
C THR A 127 -12.04 -5.45 -17.26
N GLY A 128 -12.38 -6.69 -17.65
CA GLY A 128 -13.17 -7.59 -16.82
C GLY A 128 -12.48 -7.93 -15.50
N LEU A 129 -11.16 -8.13 -15.52
CA LEU A 129 -10.36 -8.39 -14.32
C LEU A 129 -10.37 -7.16 -13.39
N VAL A 130 -10.19 -5.96 -13.93
CA VAL A 130 -10.22 -4.71 -13.16
C VAL A 130 -11.60 -4.50 -12.50
N LEU A 131 -12.69 -4.70 -13.25
CA LEU A 131 -14.05 -4.60 -12.72
C LEU A 131 -14.31 -5.63 -11.61
N ALA A 132 -13.88 -6.88 -11.81
CA ALA A 132 -14.03 -7.95 -10.81
C ALA A 132 -13.24 -7.63 -9.53
N LEU A 133 -11.97 -7.23 -9.65
CA LEU A 133 -11.14 -6.88 -8.50
C LEU A 133 -11.67 -5.64 -7.77
N GLY A 134 -12.13 -4.62 -8.49
CA GLY A 134 -12.76 -3.44 -7.91
C GLY A 134 -14.04 -3.79 -7.15
N GLY A 135 -14.90 -4.64 -7.72
CA GLY A 135 -16.11 -5.13 -7.06
C GLY A 135 -15.81 -5.93 -5.78
N ILE A 136 -14.83 -6.82 -5.82
CA ILE A 136 -14.37 -7.58 -4.64
C ILE A 136 -13.84 -6.63 -3.56
N CYS A 137 -13.05 -5.63 -3.92
CA CYS A 137 -12.52 -4.65 -2.97
C CYS A 137 -13.65 -3.81 -2.33
N LEU A 138 -14.65 -3.37 -3.11
CA LEU A 138 -15.83 -2.69 -2.57
C LEU A 138 -16.62 -3.56 -1.60
N ALA A 139 -16.88 -4.81 -1.95
CA ALA A 139 -17.57 -5.76 -1.08
C ALA A 139 -16.80 -5.97 0.23
N LEU A 140 -15.47 -6.08 0.15
CA LEU A 140 -14.60 -6.25 1.31
C LEU A 140 -14.55 -4.98 2.18
N ILE A 141 -14.55 -3.78 1.60
CA ILE A 141 -14.71 -2.51 2.32
C ILE A 141 -16.05 -2.49 3.05
N GLY A 142 -17.15 -2.82 2.37
CA GLY A 142 -18.48 -2.88 2.96
C GLY A 142 -18.55 -3.86 4.14
N TRP A 143 -17.92 -5.04 3.99
CA TRP A 143 -17.84 -6.04 5.04
C TRP A 143 -17.01 -5.57 6.24
N ALA A 144 -15.87 -4.92 6.01
CA ALA A 144 -15.04 -4.35 7.06
C ALA A 144 -15.77 -3.25 7.83
N ILE A 145 -16.46 -2.33 7.15
CA ILE A 145 -17.26 -1.27 7.77
C ILE A 145 -18.41 -1.86 8.59
N TRP A 146 -19.11 -2.85 8.04
CA TRP A 146 -20.20 -3.52 8.75
C TRP A 146 -19.71 -4.19 10.04
N LYS A 147 -18.57 -4.90 9.99
CA LYS A 147 -17.95 -5.49 11.18
C LYS A 147 -17.46 -4.45 12.18
N ASP A 148 -16.82 -3.37 11.71
CA ASP A 148 -16.37 -2.28 12.58
C ASP A 148 -17.54 -1.63 13.35
N ARG A 149 -18.68 -1.41 12.68
CA ARG A 149 -19.88 -0.85 13.33
C ARG A 149 -20.42 -1.72 14.48
N GLN A 150 -20.25 -3.03 14.40
CA GLN A 150 -20.64 -3.98 15.45
C GLN A 150 -19.60 -4.12 16.56
N SER A 151 -18.41 -3.55 16.36
CA SER A 151 -17.29 -3.72 17.27
C SER A 151 -17.33 -2.69 18.38
N GLU A 152 -17.02 -3.14 19.60
CA GLU A 152 -16.82 -2.27 20.74
C GLU A 152 -15.41 -1.67 20.73
N ASP A 153 -15.30 -0.45 21.23
CA ASP A 153 -14.02 0.23 21.38
C ASP A 153 -13.19 -0.47 22.47
N MET A 154 -12.04 -1.01 22.09
CA MET A 154 -11.11 -1.67 23.00
C MET A 154 -9.91 -0.78 23.32
N ARG A 155 -9.04 -1.25 24.22
CA ARG A 155 -7.83 -0.54 24.65
C ARG A 155 -6.63 -1.46 24.67
N ILE A 156 -6.22 -1.95 23.51
CA ILE A 156 -5.09 -2.89 23.38
C ILE A 156 -3.77 -2.11 23.28
N PRO A 157 -2.84 -2.20 24.23
CA PRO A 157 -1.60 -1.43 24.18
C PRO A 157 -0.69 -1.88 23.02
N TRP A 158 0.08 -0.95 22.46
CA TRP A 158 1.16 -1.27 21.54
C TRP A 158 2.16 -2.24 22.18
N THR A 159 2.34 -3.41 21.56
CA THR A 159 3.13 -4.48 22.16
C THR A 159 4.60 -4.43 21.74
N GLY A 160 5.47 -5.10 22.48
CA GLY A 160 6.87 -5.29 22.08
C GLY A 160 7.03 -6.00 20.74
N ARG A 161 6.05 -6.83 20.33
CA ARG A 161 6.02 -7.46 19.01
C ARG A 161 5.97 -6.41 17.91
N ASN A 162 5.04 -5.45 17.98
CA ASN A 162 4.91 -4.40 16.98
C ASN A 162 6.21 -3.59 16.85
N LYS A 163 6.86 -3.26 17.98
CA LYS A 163 8.17 -2.59 17.98
C LYS A 163 9.26 -3.43 17.31
N LYS A 164 9.35 -4.72 17.62
CA LYS A 164 10.34 -5.63 16.99
C LYS A 164 10.13 -5.74 15.48
N TRP A 165 8.88 -5.87 15.02
CA TRP A 165 8.54 -5.91 13.59
C TRP A 165 8.89 -4.61 12.88
N MET A 166 8.59 -3.46 13.49
CA MET A 166 8.96 -2.16 12.95
C MET A 166 10.47 -2.04 12.79
N VAL A 167 11.25 -2.41 13.81
CA VAL A 167 12.72 -2.38 13.74
C VAL A 167 13.24 -3.36 12.67
N ALA A 168 12.72 -4.58 12.63
CA ALA A 168 13.13 -5.58 11.64
C ALA A 168 12.86 -5.12 10.20
N LEU A 169 11.69 -4.55 9.93
CA LEU A 169 11.33 -4.05 8.61
C LEU A 169 12.14 -2.80 8.23
N LEU A 170 12.41 -1.89 9.18
CA LEU A 170 13.28 -0.74 8.90
C LEU A 170 14.75 -1.13 8.72
N ALA A 171 15.20 -2.19 9.39
CA ALA A 171 16.55 -2.74 9.22
C ALA A 171 16.77 -3.38 7.83
N LEU A 172 15.72 -3.61 7.05
CA LEU A 172 15.86 -4.00 5.64
C LEU A 172 16.32 -2.83 4.75
N LEU A 173 16.07 -1.57 5.15
CA LEU A 173 16.42 -0.40 4.33
C LEU A 173 17.94 -0.29 4.04
N PRO A 174 18.85 -0.45 5.03
CA PRO A 174 20.28 -0.47 4.75
C PRO A 174 20.70 -1.62 3.83
N LEU A 175 20.08 -2.80 3.96
CA LEU A 175 20.37 -3.94 3.08
C LEU A 175 19.91 -3.66 1.65
N GLN A 176 18.71 -3.11 1.47
CA GLN A 176 18.20 -2.70 0.15
C GLN A 176 19.10 -1.61 -0.46
N LEU A 177 19.55 -0.64 0.34
CA LEU A 177 20.49 0.38 -0.10
C LEU A 177 21.77 -0.23 -0.64
N LEU A 178 22.35 -1.21 0.05
CA LEU A 178 23.54 -1.92 -0.44
C LEU A 178 23.23 -2.67 -1.74
N LEU A 179 22.13 -3.42 -1.79
CA LEU A 179 21.75 -4.21 -2.97
C LEU A 179 21.56 -3.35 -4.22
N PHE A 180 20.87 -2.21 -4.10
CA PHE A 180 20.64 -1.29 -5.22
C PHE A 180 21.88 -0.47 -5.57
N ALA A 181 22.67 -0.02 -4.58
CA ALA A 181 23.86 0.79 -4.84
C ALA A 181 25.02 -0.01 -5.45
N THR A 182 25.16 -1.30 -5.11
CA THR A 182 26.24 -2.16 -5.65
C THR A 182 25.77 -3.12 -6.74
N GLY A 183 24.47 -3.18 -6.99
CA GLY A 183 23.88 -4.10 -7.96
C GLY A 183 24.10 -3.64 -9.39
N GLU A 184 24.35 -4.59 -10.28
CA GLU A 184 24.27 -4.33 -11.72
C GLU A 184 22.81 -4.07 -12.09
N PRO A 185 22.50 -3.08 -12.93
CA PRO A 185 21.14 -2.86 -13.42
C PRO A 185 20.60 -4.15 -14.05
N HIS A 186 19.45 -4.62 -13.58
CA HIS A 186 18.85 -5.90 -14.01
C HIS A 186 19.66 -7.17 -13.67
N GLY A 187 20.65 -7.08 -12.78
CA GLY A 187 21.36 -8.23 -12.22
C GLY A 187 20.61 -8.86 -11.05
N THR A 188 21.04 -10.04 -10.61
CA THR A 188 20.38 -10.79 -9.52
C THR A 188 20.31 -10.01 -8.20
N THR A 189 21.30 -9.16 -7.91
CA THR A 189 21.30 -8.31 -6.71
C THR A 189 20.21 -7.24 -6.75
N ASP A 190 19.97 -6.65 -7.92
CA ASP A 190 18.86 -5.71 -8.18
C ASP A 190 17.50 -6.40 -7.99
N GLU A 191 17.33 -7.59 -8.57
CA GLU A 191 16.11 -8.39 -8.44
C GLU A 191 15.80 -8.74 -6.96
N ILE A 192 16.82 -9.14 -6.19
CA ILE A 192 16.66 -9.40 -4.75
C ILE A 192 16.25 -8.12 -4.02
N GLY A 193 16.87 -6.98 -4.35
CA GLY A 193 16.52 -5.67 -3.79
C GLY A 193 15.05 -5.31 -4.05
N VAL A 194 14.58 -5.52 -5.28
CA VAL A 194 13.18 -5.30 -5.68
C VAL A 194 12.24 -6.20 -4.87
N VAL A 195 12.49 -7.52 -4.85
CA VAL A 195 11.63 -8.47 -4.12
C VAL A 195 11.56 -8.14 -2.63
N LEU A 196 12.69 -7.78 -2.01
CA LEU A 196 12.71 -7.35 -0.61
C LEU A 196 11.88 -6.08 -0.39
N THR A 197 11.96 -5.12 -1.31
CA THR A 197 11.20 -3.86 -1.23
C THR A 197 9.70 -4.09 -1.38
N ILE A 198 9.30 -5.00 -2.29
CA ILE A 198 7.91 -5.43 -2.45
C ILE A 198 7.40 -6.11 -1.17
N ALA A 199 8.16 -7.09 -0.66
CA ALA A 199 7.80 -7.79 0.57
C ALA A 199 7.67 -6.82 1.76
N GLN A 200 8.60 -5.88 1.88
CA GLN A 200 8.56 -4.84 2.90
C GLN A 200 7.30 -3.96 2.76
N ALA A 201 6.93 -3.53 1.56
CA ALA A 201 5.72 -2.74 1.33
C ALA A 201 4.45 -3.47 1.79
N ILE A 202 4.35 -4.77 1.49
CA ILE A 202 3.20 -5.59 1.88
C ILE A 202 3.15 -5.79 3.40
N LEU A 203 4.30 -5.97 4.05
CA LEU A 203 4.39 -6.28 5.48
C LEU A 203 4.30 -5.05 6.39
N LEU A 204 4.68 -3.87 5.90
CA LEU A 204 4.76 -2.63 6.70
C LEU A 204 3.39 -2.24 7.32
N PRO A 205 2.25 -2.31 6.61
CA PRO A 205 0.94 -2.06 7.21
C PRO A 205 0.60 -2.99 8.39
N PHE A 206 1.12 -4.22 8.39
CA PHE A 206 0.85 -5.20 9.47
C PHE A 206 1.55 -4.87 10.78
N ILE A 207 2.50 -3.92 10.80
CA ILE A 207 3.08 -3.37 12.04
C ILE A 207 1.97 -2.77 12.91
N PHE A 208 0.87 -2.28 12.32
CA PHE A 208 -0.24 -1.67 13.04
C PHE A 208 -1.26 -2.69 13.56
N VAL A 209 -1.16 -3.97 13.22
CA VAL A 209 -2.10 -4.97 13.74
C VAL A 209 -1.86 -5.17 15.25
N PRO A 210 -2.86 -5.02 16.11
CA PRO A 210 -2.68 -5.22 17.55
C PRO A 210 -2.28 -6.67 17.85
N GLY A 211 -1.27 -6.85 18.72
CA GLY A 211 -0.94 -8.17 19.23
C GLY A 211 -2.11 -8.75 20.04
N ARG A 212 -2.20 -10.09 20.15
CA ARG A 212 -3.16 -10.75 21.05
C ARG A 212 -2.83 -10.39 22.49
N GLY A 213 -3.41 -9.30 22.99
CA GLY A 213 -3.31 -8.83 24.36
C GLY A 213 -4.70 -8.79 24.95
N LEU A 214 -5.15 -9.93 25.50
CA LEU A 214 -6.36 -10.05 26.29
C LEU A 214 -6.27 -9.11 27.50
N LYS A 215 -7.05 -8.04 27.52
CA LYS A 215 -7.92 -7.66 28.64
C LYS A 215 -9.10 -6.88 28.06
N ARG A 216 -10.28 -7.51 28.02
CA ARG A 216 -11.56 -6.79 27.91
C ARG A 216 -11.62 -5.85 29.12
N ALA A 217 -11.82 -4.56 28.87
CA ALA A 217 -12.02 -3.57 29.92
C ALA A 217 -13.48 -3.62 30.38
#